data_AF-A0A7W9E7V9-F1
#
_entry.id   AF-A0A7W9E7V9-F1
#
_cell.length_a   1.000
_cell.length_b   1.000
_cell.length_c   1.000
_cell.angle_alpha   90.00
_cell.angle_beta   90.00
_cell.angle_gamma   90.00
#
_symmetry.space_group_name_H-M   'P 1'
#
loop_
_entity.id
_entity.type
_entity.pdbx_description
1 polymer ?
#
loop_
_entity_poly.entity_id
_entity_poly.type
_entity_poly.pdbx_seq_one_letter_code
_entity_poly.pdbx_strand_id
1 'polypeptide(L)'
;MARLRPLVLVLVVGGLVPALPAQAAVTVTFYGHEGNQVQNGWLLFPHAFVHLHGTLESNGLPVDYAVGFTARSPGPQLLLFSDRGILNRPEPAYLADGIAYLSVTISDETYEAIKLRFDYWASAEGGTYNLNNRNCIAFVADIADVVGLETPSARTLSPNGFLKDMVDMNPPGSLAGIEHHAVAG
;
A
#
# COMPACT_ATOMS: atom_id res chain seq x y z
N MET A 1 5.71 24.14 -67.19
CA MET A 1 4.46 23.35 -67.25
C MET A 1 4.76 21.95 -66.74
N ALA A 2 3.97 21.52 -65.75
CA ALA A 2 4.15 20.32 -64.93
C ALA A 2 4.11 19.00 -65.71
N ARG A 3 4.69 17.92 -65.16
CA ARG A 3 3.97 16.64 -64.95
C ARG A 3 4.50 15.86 -63.75
N LEU A 4 3.54 15.34 -62.99
CA LEU A 4 3.61 14.77 -61.65
C LEU A 4 4.34 13.41 -61.61
N ARG A 5 5.07 13.16 -60.52
CA ARG A 5 5.51 11.81 -60.10
C ARG A 5 4.34 11.08 -59.43
N PRO A 6 4.09 9.79 -59.72
CA PRO A 6 2.98 9.06 -59.13
C PRO A 6 3.23 8.80 -57.64
N LEU A 7 2.11 8.86 -56.94
CA LEU A 7 1.88 8.88 -55.51
C LEU A 7 2.34 7.60 -54.80
N VAL A 8 2.95 7.82 -53.65
CA VAL A 8 3.11 6.95 -52.46
C VAL A 8 1.92 6.00 -52.25
N LEU A 9 2.22 4.71 -52.01
CA LEU A 9 1.36 3.81 -51.24
C LEU A 9 2.22 3.14 -50.15
N VAL A 10 2.51 3.88 -49.08
CA VAL A 10 2.97 3.27 -47.83
C VAL A 10 1.74 2.69 -47.16
N LEU A 11 1.59 1.37 -47.26
CA LEU A 11 0.59 0.60 -46.54
C LEU A 11 0.97 0.59 -45.05
N VAL A 12 0.47 1.57 -44.30
CA VAL A 12 0.49 1.54 -42.83
C VAL A 12 -0.53 0.49 -42.38
N VAL A 13 -0.10 -0.76 -42.26
CA VAL A 13 -0.80 -1.77 -41.45
C VAL A 13 -0.48 -1.43 -40.00
N GLY A 14 -1.22 -0.46 -39.45
CA GLY A 14 -1.24 -0.20 -38.02
C GLY A 14 -1.87 -1.40 -37.34
N GLY A 15 -1.07 -2.19 -36.64
CA GLY A 15 -1.55 -3.30 -35.82
C GLY A 15 -2.52 -2.78 -34.77
N LEU A 16 -3.80 -3.14 -34.90
CA LEU A 16 -4.75 -3.12 -33.79
C LEU A 16 -4.25 -4.17 -32.78
N VAL A 17 -3.41 -3.74 -31.83
CA VAL A 17 -3.22 -4.50 -30.60
C VAL A 17 -4.52 -4.32 -29.82
N PRO A 18 -5.31 -5.39 -29.57
CA PRO A 18 -6.46 -5.24 -28.69
C PRO A 18 -5.93 -4.80 -27.33
N ALA A 19 -6.30 -3.60 -26.89
CA ALA A 19 -6.13 -3.20 -25.51
C ALA A 19 -6.93 -4.22 -24.68
N LEU A 20 -6.22 -5.09 -23.97
CA LEU A 20 -6.87 -5.92 -22.95
C LEU A 20 -7.65 -4.98 -22.04
N PRO A 21 -8.91 -5.30 -21.68
CA PRO A 21 -9.64 -4.47 -20.74
C PRO A 21 -8.79 -4.39 -19.49
N ALA A 22 -8.35 -3.17 -19.15
CA ALA A 22 -7.80 -2.93 -17.83
C ALA A 22 -8.91 -3.34 -16.86
N GLN A 23 -8.70 -4.43 -16.11
CA GLN A 23 -9.65 -4.82 -15.09
C GLN A 23 -9.70 -3.65 -14.10
N ALA A 24 -10.85 -2.97 -14.05
CA ALA A 24 -11.11 -1.99 -13.01
C ALA A 24 -11.19 -2.79 -11.73
N ALA A 25 -10.21 -2.66 -10.87
CA ALA A 25 -10.23 -3.16 -9.51
C ALA A 25 -9.22 -2.34 -8.71
N VAL A 26 -9.38 -2.31 -7.39
CA VAL A 26 -8.39 -1.72 -6.49
C VAL A 26 -7.55 -2.85 -5.90
N THR A 27 -6.25 -2.65 -5.87
CA THR A 27 -5.29 -3.54 -5.20
C THR A 27 -4.76 -2.84 -3.97
N VAL A 28 -4.75 -3.54 -2.84
CA VAL A 28 -4.10 -3.11 -1.59
C VAL A 28 -2.78 -3.84 -1.48
N THR A 29 -1.67 -3.10 -1.50
CA THR A 29 -0.33 -3.66 -1.33
C THR A 29 0.23 -3.28 0.02
N PHE A 30 0.82 -4.26 0.72
CA PHE A 30 1.38 -4.11 2.05
C PHE A 30 2.89 -3.92 1.96
N TYR A 31 3.37 -2.78 2.45
CA TYR A 31 4.76 -2.37 2.35
C TYR A 31 5.42 -2.28 3.72
N GLY A 32 6.71 -2.61 3.73
CA GLY A 32 7.59 -2.38 4.87
C GLY A 32 8.87 -1.65 4.46
N HIS A 33 9.46 -0.96 5.42
CA HIS A 33 10.79 -0.37 5.33
C HIS A 33 11.69 -0.99 6.37
N GLU A 34 12.97 -1.19 6.02
CA GLU A 34 13.95 -1.54 7.04
C GLU A 34 14.13 -0.34 7.98
N GLY A 35 13.80 -0.53 9.27
CA GLY A 35 13.84 0.54 10.28
C GLY A 35 15.23 1.10 10.60
N ASN A 36 16.26 0.68 9.87
CA ASN A 36 17.64 1.16 9.91
C ASN A 36 17.96 2.12 8.73
N GLN A 37 17.08 2.29 7.75
CA GLN A 37 17.34 3.17 6.61
C GLN A 37 17.10 4.63 6.99
N VAL A 38 18.21 5.25 7.40
CA VAL A 38 18.40 6.69 7.50
C VAL A 38 18.59 7.28 6.10
N GLN A 39 17.55 7.82 5.47
CA GLN A 39 17.80 8.84 4.43
C GLN A 39 18.26 10.12 5.14
N ASN A 40 19.47 10.58 4.82
CA ASN A 40 20.03 11.85 5.31
C ASN A 40 20.15 11.96 6.85
N GLY A 41 20.27 10.83 7.56
CA GLY A 41 20.45 10.80 9.03
C GLY A 41 19.17 10.86 9.86
N TRP A 42 17.98 10.75 9.24
CA TRP A 42 16.68 10.76 9.93
C TRP A 42 15.98 9.40 9.85
N LEU A 43 15.38 8.96 10.96
CA LEU A 43 14.47 7.80 10.97
C LEU A 43 13.15 8.22 10.31
N LEU A 44 12.82 7.60 9.18
CA LEU A 44 11.60 7.88 8.45
C LEU A 44 10.47 6.99 8.94
N PHE A 45 9.29 7.58 9.12
CA PHE A 45 8.09 6.87 9.52
C PHE A 45 6.98 7.18 8.51
N PRO A 46 6.04 6.25 8.26
CA PRO A 46 5.85 4.95 8.92
C PRO A 46 6.66 3.81 8.29
N HIS A 47 7.12 2.85 9.11
CA HIS A 47 7.91 1.68 8.66
C HIS A 47 7.07 0.52 8.11
N ALA A 48 5.75 0.57 8.30
CA ALA A 48 4.79 -0.29 7.63
C ALA A 48 3.59 0.55 7.20
N PHE A 49 3.12 0.34 5.99
CA PHE A 49 2.06 1.12 5.37
C PHE A 49 1.37 0.31 4.27
N VAL A 50 0.25 0.83 3.77
CA VAL A 50 -0.47 0.25 2.63
C VAL A 50 -0.48 1.21 1.46
N HIS A 51 -0.53 0.67 0.24
CA HIS A 51 -0.78 1.42 -0.99
C HIS A 51 -2.02 0.86 -1.67
N LEU A 52 -3.01 1.70 -1.87
CA LEU A 52 -4.20 1.39 -2.63
C LEU A 52 -4.01 1.95 -4.03
N HIS A 53 -4.06 1.09 -5.04
CA HIS A 53 -3.87 1.46 -6.44
C HIS A 53 -4.89 0.77 -7.34
N GLY A 54 -5.39 1.46 -8.35
CA GLY A 54 -6.26 0.87 -9.38
C GLY A 54 -7.43 1.77 -9.75
N THR A 55 -8.60 1.17 -9.99
CA THR A 55 -9.80 1.90 -10.40
C THR A 55 -11.04 1.22 -9.83
N LEU A 56 -11.96 1.99 -9.25
CA LEU A 56 -13.21 1.45 -8.70
C LEU A 56 -14.12 0.93 -9.81
N GLU A 57 -14.70 -0.25 -9.61
CA GLU A 57 -15.57 -0.89 -10.58
C GLU A 57 -16.88 -0.12 -10.78
N SER A 58 -17.43 0.43 -9.70
CA SER A 58 -18.76 1.07 -9.70
C SER A 58 -18.83 2.37 -10.50
N ASN A 59 -17.74 3.14 -10.55
CA ASN A 59 -17.76 4.52 -11.06
C ASN A 59 -16.53 4.90 -11.90
N GLY A 60 -15.55 4.00 -12.05
CA GLY A 60 -14.35 4.25 -12.84
C GLY A 60 -13.39 5.28 -12.23
N LEU A 61 -13.56 5.66 -10.96
CA LEU A 61 -12.66 6.61 -10.31
C LEU A 61 -11.30 5.96 -10.04
N PRO A 62 -10.19 6.60 -10.44
CA PRO A 62 -8.86 6.09 -10.14
C PRO A 62 -8.55 6.20 -8.65
N VAL A 63 -7.87 5.19 -8.13
CA VAL A 63 -7.36 5.15 -6.77
C VAL A 63 -5.85 5.07 -6.84
N ASP A 64 -5.17 6.01 -6.19
CA ASP A 64 -3.72 5.98 -6.01
C ASP A 64 -3.38 6.70 -4.70
N TYR A 65 -3.26 5.93 -3.62
CA TYR A 65 -3.05 6.48 -2.29
C TYR A 65 -2.29 5.52 -1.39
N ALA A 66 -1.10 5.94 -0.97
CA ALA A 66 -0.32 5.27 0.07
C ALA A 66 -0.50 5.97 1.42
N VAL A 67 -0.61 5.18 2.49
CA VAL A 67 -0.83 5.69 3.83
C VAL A 67 -0.34 4.72 4.89
N GLY A 68 0.27 5.26 5.94
CA GLY A 68 0.52 4.53 7.17
C GLY A 68 0.28 5.41 8.40
N PHE A 69 0.36 4.80 9.58
CA PHE A 69 0.12 5.47 10.85
C PHE A 69 1.42 5.73 11.61
N THR A 70 1.63 6.97 12.05
CA THR A 70 2.84 7.40 12.76
C THR A 70 2.51 8.38 13.88
N ALA A 71 3.46 8.59 14.80
CA ALA A 71 3.38 9.67 15.76
C ALA A 71 3.51 11.02 15.05
N ARG A 72 2.83 12.04 15.55
CA ARG A 72 2.99 13.41 15.06
C ARG A 72 4.40 13.93 15.30
N SER A 73 5.03 13.52 16.40
CA SER A 73 6.40 13.89 16.75
C SER A 73 7.20 12.62 17.06
N PRO A 74 7.69 11.90 16.03
CA PRO A 74 8.45 10.68 16.22
C PRO A 74 9.77 10.94 16.94
N GLY A 75 10.11 10.11 17.92
CA GLY A 75 11.38 10.19 18.63
C GLY A 75 11.49 9.23 19.81
N PRO A 76 12.65 9.21 20.52
CA PRO A 76 12.94 8.27 21.60
C PRO A 76 11.93 8.31 22.76
N GLN A 77 11.25 9.44 22.97
CA GLN A 77 10.20 9.60 23.97
C GLN A 77 9.06 8.58 23.83
N LEU A 78 8.83 8.07 22.62
CA LEU A 78 7.79 7.07 22.33
C LEU A 78 8.05 5.71 22.99
N LEU A 79 9.27 5.45 23.45
CA LEU A 79 9.60 4.26 24.26
C LEU A 79 8.91 4.31 25.65
N LEU A 80 8.59 5.50 26.13
CA LEU A 80 8.07 5.73 27.48
C LEU A 80 6.63 6.28 27.47
N PHE A 81 6.25 7.01 26.42
CA PHE A 81 5.00 7.76 26.37
C PHE A 81 4.25 7.56 25.07
N SER A 82 2.94 7.75 25.13
CA SER A 82 2.09 7.90 23.95
C SER A 82 2.14 9.33 23.42
N ASP A 83 1.87 9.48 22.12
CA ASP A 83 1.74 10.77 21.44
C ASP A 83 0.44 10.79 20.62
N ARG A 84 0.11 11.93 20.01
CA ARG A 84 -0.91 12.00 18.97
C ARG A 84 -0.43 11.21 17.75
N GLY A 85 -1.26 10.29 17.28
CA GLY A 85 -1.05 9.60 16.02
C GLY A 85 -1.67 10.35 14.85
N ILE A 86 -1.09 10.16 13.68
CA ILE A 86 -1.55 10.74 12.42
C ILE A 86 -1.46 9.69 11.30
N LEU A 87 -2.38 9.75 10.36
CA LEU A 87 -2.18 9.15 9.06
C LEU A 87 -1.22 10.01 8.26
N ASN A 88 -0.15 9.40 7.77
CA ASN A 88 0.87 10.04 6.96
C ASN A 88 0.94 9.38 5.60
N ARG A 89 0.95 10.20 4.55
CA ARG A 89 1.19 9.75 3.17
C ARG A 89 2.71 9.71 2.97
N PRO A 90 3.31 8.53 2.73
CA PRO A 90 4.72 8.47 2.44
C PRO A 90 5.07 9.24 1.17
N GLU A 91 6.26 9.84 1.12
CA GLU A 91 6.76 10.52 -0.08
C GLU A 91 6.98 9.51 -1.22
N PRO A 92 6.84 9.90 -2.50
CA PRO A 92 7.01 8.98 -3.62
C PRO A 92 8.35 8.24 -3.65
N ALA A 93 9.45 8.92 -3.29
CA ALA A 93 10.77 8.28 -3.19
C ALA A 93 10.80 7.20 -2.09
N TYR A 94 10.17 7.48 -0.93
CA TYR A 94 10.04 6.50 0.14
C TYR A 94 9.17 5.32 -0.26
N LEU A 95 8.09 5.55 -1.03
CA LEU A 95 7.29 4.46 -1.59
C LEU A 95 8.14 3.56 -2.50
N ALA A 96 8.94 4.16 -3.39
CA ALA A 96 9.76 3.43 -4.36
C ALA A 96 10.84 2.57 -3.70
N ASP A 97 11.37 3.01 -2.56
CA ASP A 97 12.38 2.28 -1.79
C ASP A 97 11.76 1.18 -0.88
N GLY A 98 10.43 1.12 -0.78
CA GLY A 98 9.72 0.20 0.11
C GLY A 98 9.71 -1.25 -0.39
N ILE A 99 9.75 -2.19 0.55
CA ILE A 99 9.60 -3.63 0.26
C ILE A 99 8.11 -3.95 0.19
N ALA A 100 7.60 -4.28 -0.99
CA ALA A 100 6.28 -4.88 -1.15
C ALA A 100 6.32 -6.34 -0.68
N TYR A 101 5.41 -6.74 0.21
CA TYR A 101 5.35 -8.10 0.75
C TYR A 101 4.28 -8.95 0.07
N LEU A 102 3.05 -8.47 0.11
CA LEU A 102 1.92 -9.07 -0.59
C LEU A 102 0.94 -7.99 -1.02
N SER A 103 0.09 -8.32 -1.98
CA SER A 103 -1.04 -7.52 -2.37
C SER A 103 -2.31 -8.34 -2.48
N VAL A 104 -3.45 -7.67 -2.41
CA VAL A 104 -4.78 -8.28 -2.57
C VAL A 104 -5.63 -7.36 -3.43
N THR A 105 -6.20 -7.90 -4.50
CA THR A 105 -7.27 -7.23 -5.25
C THR A 105 -8.58 -7.30 -4.46
N ILE A 106 -9.19 -6.15 -4.21
CA ILE A 106 -10.36 -5.99 -3.34
C ILE A 106 -11.59 -5.48 -4.11
N SER A 107 -12.78 -5.69 -3.55
CA SER A 107 -14.01 -5.10 -4.08
C SER A 107 -14.19 -3.65 -3.63
N ASP A 108 -15.11 -2.94 -4.29
CA ASP A 108 -15.50 -1.57 -3.92
C ASP A 108 -16.06 -1.49 -2.48
N GLU A 109 -16.74 -2.54 -2.00
CA GLU A 109 -17.24 -2.58 -0.61
C GLU A 109 -16.09 -2.67 0.40
N THR A 110 -15.10 -3.52 0.13
CA THR A 110 -13.90 -3.62 0.98
C THR A 110 -13.11 -2.30 0.94
N TYR A 111 -13.05 -1.64 -0.21
CA TYR A 111 -12.42 -0.31 -0.33
C TYR A 111 -13.11 0.73 0.58
N GLU A 112 -14.44 0.80 0.58
CA GLU A 112 -15.17 1.69 1.48
C GLU A 112 -14.99 1.29 2.96
N ALA A 113 -14.92 -0.01 3.28
CA ALA A 113 -14.60 -0.47 4.63
C ALA A 113 -13.21 -0.01 5.10
N ILE A 114 -12.20 -0.07 4.22
CA ILE A 114 -10.85 0.44 4.50
C ILE A 114 -10.88 1.95 4.76
N LYS A 115 -11.64 2.72 3.97
CA LYS A 115 -11.78 4.17 4.20
C LYS A 115 -12.37 4.49 5.57
N LEU A 116 -13.36 3.73 6.02
CA LEU A 116 -13.91 3.87 7.38
C LEU A 116 -12.85 3.60 8.46
N ARG A 117 -11.91 2.66 8.21
CA ARG A 117 -10.77 2.47 9.10
C ARG A 117 -9.84 3.66 9.09
N PHE A 118 -9.52 4.22 7.92
CA PHE A 118 -8.72 5.45 7.86
C PHE A 118 -9.35 6.59 8.66
N ASP A 119 -10.66 6.79 8.54
CA ASP A 119 -11.39 7.79 9.33
C ASP A 119 -11.29 7.52 10.83
N TYR A 120 -11.42 6.26 11.26
CA TYR A 120 -11.22 5.86 12.65
C TYR A 120 -9.81 6.18 13.15
N TRP A 121 -8.77 5.81 12.40
CA TRP A 121 -7.36 6.08 12.77
C TRP A 121 -7.02 7.58 12.79
N ALA A 122 -7.72 8.39 11.99
CA ALA A 122 -7.59 9.85 12.00
C ALA A 122 -8.40 10.55 13.11
N SER A 123 -9.37 9.84 13.72
CA SER A 123 -10.26 10.39 14.75
C SER A 123 -9.55 10.63 16.08
N ALA A 124 -10.22 11.31 17.03
CA ALA A 124 -9.70 11.48 18.39
C ALA A 124 -9.56 10.15 19.13
N GLU A 125 -10.43 9.18 18.84
CA GLU A 125 -10.43 7.85 19.46
C GLU A 125 -9.28 6.99 18.92
N GLY A 126 -9.19 6.85 17.60
CA GLY A 126 -8.15 6.03 16.95
C GLY A 126 -6.78 6.72 16.84
N GLY A 127 -6.72 8.05 16.91
CA GLY A 127 -5.55 8.87 16.63
C GLY A 127 -4.59 9.11 17.80
N THR A 128 -4.39 8.14 18.70
CA THR A 128 -3.23 8.18 19.62
C THR A 128 -2.22 7.09 19.26
N TYR A 129 -0.96 7.48 19.22
CA TYR A 129 0.16 6.61 18.90
C TYR A 129 0.76 6.04 20.18
N ASN A 130 1.03 4.74 20.17
CA ASN A 130 1.77 4.05 21.22
C ASN A 130 2.67 2.99 20.57
N LEU A 131 3.96 3.05 20.87
CA LEU A 131 4.94 2.16 20.24
C LEU A 131 4.67 0.67 20.50
N ASN A 132 4.03 0.31 21.61
CA ASN A 132 3.85 -1.09 22.01
C ASN A 132 2.56 -1.73 21.48
N ASN A 133 1.51 -0.93 21.21
CA ASN A 133 0.17 -1.47 20.93
C ASN A 133 -0.67 -0.68 19.92
N ARG A 134 -0.24 0.51 19.51
CA ARG A 134 -1.01 1.34 18.57
C ARG A 134 -0.07 2.16 17.70
N ASN A 135 0.60 1.46 16.80
CA ASN A 135 1.67 1.95 15.94
C ASN A 135 1.36 1.60 14.48
N CYS A 136 2.34 1.77 13.58
CA CYS A 136 2.21 1.38 12.18
C CYS A 136 1.83 -0.10 11.96
N ILE A 137 2.31 -1.00 12.82
CA ILE A 137 2.01 -2.44 12.73
C ILE A 137 0.55 -2.70 13.07
N ALA A 138 0.06 -2.11 14.17
CA ALA A 138 -1.35 -2.22 14.56
C ALA A 138 -2.30 -1.65 13.49
N PHE A 139 -1.89 -0.55 12.84
CA PHE A 139 -2.62 0.01 11.71
C PHE A 139 -2.68 -0.96 10.53
N VAL A 140 -1.53 -1.50 10.11
CA VAL A 140 -1.49 -2.42 8.97
C VAL A 140 -2.23 -3.72 9.26
N ALA A 141 -2.15 -4.24 10.49
CA ALA A 141 -2.94 -5.39 10.94
C ALA A 141 -4.45 -5.14 10.81
N ASP A 142 -4.93 -3.97 11.23
CA ASP A 142 -6.33 -3.59 11.13
C ASP A 142 -6.82 -3.50 9.66
N ILE A 143 -5.98 -3.02 8.75
CA ILE A 143 -6.31 -3.03 7.31
C ILE A 143 -6.27 -4.45 6.73
N ALA A 144 -5.29 -5.26 7.13
CA ALA A 144 -5.19 -6.66 6.72
C ALA A 144 -6.42 -7.48 7.14
N ASP A 145 -6.91 -7.28 8.37
CA ASP A 145 -8.12 -7.91 8.88
C ASP A 145 -9.36 -7.52 8.04
N VAL A 146 -9.49 -6.24 7.65
CA VAL A 146 -10.60 -5.78 6.77
C VAL A 146 -10.52 -6.39 5.36
N VAL A 147 -9.31 -6.60 4.85
CA VAL A 147 -9.07 -7.27 3.55
C VAL A 147 -9.31 -8.79 3.64
N GLY A 148 -9.34 -9.36 4.85
CA GLY A 148 -9.57 -10.79 5.08
C GLY A 148 -8.28 -11.61 5.14
N LEU A 149 -7.14 -10.97 5.43
CA LEU A 149 -5.87 -11.65 5.66
C LEU A 149 -5.76 -12.10 7.13
N GLU A 150 -5.12 -13.23 7.36
CA GLU A 150 -4.69 -13.63 8.70
C GLU A 150 -3.49 -12.79 9.16
N THR A 151 -3.45 -12.40 10.43
CA THR A 151 -2.38 -11.56 10.97
C THR A 151 -1.71 -12.20 12.18
N PRO A 152 -0.37 -12.09 12.30
CA PRO A 152 0.32 -12.43 13.55
C PRO A 152 0.01 -11.37 14.61
N SER A 153 0.47 -11.58 15.84
CA SER A 153 0.34 -10.57 16.89
C SER A 153 1.03 -9.25 16.50
N ALA A 154 0.26 -8.17 16.43
CA ALA A 154 0.79 -6.82 16.21
C ALA A 154 1.61 -6.27 17.41
N ARG A 155 1.71 -7.01 18.52
CA ARG A 155 2.55 -6.65 19.69
C ARG A 155 4.01 -7.01 19.43
N THR A 156 4.62 -6.30 18.50
CA THR A 156 6.03 -6.42 18.13
C THR A 156 6.60 -5.03 17.81
N LEU A 157 7.92 -4.92 17.83
CA LEU A 157 8.66 -3.74 17.37
C LEU A 157 9.28 -3.94 15.99
N SER A 158 9.00 -5.06 15.33
CA SER A 158 9.56 -5.42 14.02
C SER A 158 8.46 -5.40 12.93
N PRO A 159 8.28 -4.27 12.21
CA PRO A 159 7.30 -4.18 11.14
C PRO A 159 7.58 -5.17 10.01
N ASN A 160 8.84 -5.32 9.59
CA ASN A 160 9.23 -6.28 8.58
C ASN A 160 9.05 -7.73 9.05
N GLY A 161 9.32 -8.02 10.34
CA GLY A 161 9.04 -9.35 10.90
C GLY A 161 7.55 -9.66 10.86
N PHE A 162 6.71 -8.72 11.30
CA PHE A 162 5.24 -8.85 11.21
C PHE A 162 4.77 -9.11 9.78
N LEU A 163 5.29 -8.36 8.80
CA LEU A 163 4.88 -8.53 7.40
C LEU A 163 5.37 -9.85 6.80
N LYS A 164 6.56 -10.33 7.17
CA LYS A 164 7.05 -11.66 6.78
C LYS A 164 6.15 -12.77 7.35
N ASP A 165 5.88 -12.71 8.65
CA ASP A 165 4.99 -13.69 9.31
C ASP A 165 3.57 -13.64 8.73
N MET A 166 3.07 -12.45 8.36
CA MET A 166 1.78 -12.27 7.69
C MET A 166 1.77 -12.91 6.29
N VAL A 167 2.86 -12.78 5.50
CA VAL A 167 3.01 -13.50 4.22
C VAL A 167 2.96 -15.01 4.43
N ASP A 168 3.67 -15.52 5.44
CA ASP A 168 3.72 -16.95 5.75
C ASP A 168 2.35 -17.52 6.18
N MET A 169 1.55 -16.74 6.91
CA MET A 169 0.18 -17.11 7.31
C MET A 169 -0.81 -17.11 6.14
N ASN A 170 -0.54 -16.37 5.06
CA ASN A 170 -1.46 -16.23 3.93
C ASN A 170 -0.82 -16.75 2.64
N PRO A 171 -0.66 -18.08 2.46
CA PRO A 171 0.03 -18.64 1.30
C PRO A 171 -0.68 -18.31 -0.04
N PRO A 172 0.00 -18.44 -1.20
CA PRO A 172 -0.60 -18.16 -2.50
C PRO A 172 -1.92 -18.94 -2.71
N GLY A 173 -2.98 -18.22 -3.08
CA GLY A 173 -4.31 -18.80 -3.29
C GLY A 173 -5.16 -19.00 -2.03
N SER A 174 -4.67 -18.63 -0.84
CA SER A 174 -5.46 -18.62 0.40
C SER A 174 -6.63 -17.63 0.38
N LEU A 175 -6.48 -16.53 -0.36
CA LEU A 175 -7.48 -15.50 -0.57
C LEU A 175 -7.59 -15.18 -2.06
N ALA A 176 -8.80 -14.90 -2.55
CA ALA A 176 -8.98 -14.49 -3.94
C ALA A 176 -8.25 -13.17 -4.22
N GLY A 177 -7.49 -13.11 -5.32
CA GLY A 177 -6.75 -11.91 -5.71
C GLY A 177 -5.48 -11.65 -4.88
N ILE A 178 -5.04 -12.58 -4.02
CA ILE A 178 -3.76 -12.45 -3.31
C ILE A 178 -2.58 -12.70 -4.26
N GLU A 179 -1.58 -11.83 -4.18
CA GLU A 179 -0.30 -11.96 -4.87
C GLU A 179 0.84 -11.76 -3.87
N HIS A 180 1.83 -12.65 -3.90
CA HIS A 180 3.05 -12.51 -3.10
C HIS A 180 4.11 -11.81 -3.92
N HIS A 181 4.81 -10.86 -3.31
CA HIS A 181 5.94 -10.21 -3.94
C HIS A 181 7.22 -10.85 -3.44
N ALA A 182 8.22 -11.02 -4.31
CA ALA A 182 9.47 -11.68 -3.97
C ALA A 182 10.22 -10.86 -2.90
N VAL A 183 10.09 -11.27 -1.63
CA VAL A 183 10.85 -10.71 -0.52
C VAL A 183 12.26 -11.28 -0.64
N ALA A 184 13.24 -10.46 -1.05
CA ALA A 184 14.64 -10.86 -0.96
C ALA A 184 14.96 -11.20 0.51
N GLY A 185 15.42 -12.43 0.72
CA GLY A 185 15.79 -12.95 2.03
C GLY A 185 16.94 -12.19 2.67
#